data_AF-A0A2H9LS83-F1
#
_entry.id   AF-A0A2H9LS83-F1
#
_cell.length_a   1.000
_cell.length_b   1.000
_cell.length_c   1.000
_cell.angle_alpha   90.00
_cell.angle_beta   90.00
_cell.angle_gamma   90.00
#
_symmetry.space_group_name_H-M   'P 1'
#
loop_
_entity.id
_entity.type
_entity.pdbx_description
1 polymer ?
#
loop_
_entity_poly.entity_id
_entity_poly.type
_entity_poly.pdbx_seq_one_letter_code
_entity_poly.pdbx_strand_id
1 'polypeptide(L)' 'MKVEIFNVRLSKEIVSWLDNLVSKGIYKSRSEAIREFSRDYIKERGGNLE' A
#
# COMPACT_ATOMS: atom_id res chain seq x y z
N MET A 1 9.16 -16.35 3.58
CA MET A 1 8.19 -15.46 2.92
C MET A 1 8.81 -14.96 1.61
N LYS A 2 8.17 -15.21 0.47
CA LYS A 2 8.68 -14.77 -0.84
C LYS A 2 8.16 -13.35 -1.09
N VAL A 3 9.07 -12.41 -1.41
CA VAL A 3 8.69 -11.04 -1.78
C VAL A 3 8.89 -10.90 -3.28
N GLU A 4 7.85 -10.48 -3.98
CA GLU A 4 7.88 -10.16 -5.41
C GLU A 4 7.78 -8.64 -5.58
N ILE A 5 8.54 -8.10 -6.54
CA ILE A 5 8.64 -6.66 -6.78
C ILE A 5 7.91 -6.34 -8.08
N PHE A 6 6.93 -5.44 -7.99
CA PHE A 6 6.15 -4.94 -9.12
C PHE A 6 6.36 -3.44 -9.29
N ASN A 7 6.56 -3.00 -10.53
CA ASN A 7 6.59 -1.58 -10.86
C ASN A 7 5.23 -1.17 -11.43
N VAL A 8 4.61 -0.16 -10.82
CA VAL A 8 3.31 0.37 -11.23
C VAL A 8 3.41 1.86 -11.51
N ARG A 9 2.64 2.33 -12.49
CA ARG A 9 2.46 3.76 -12.76
C ARG A 9 1.15 4.20 -12.14
N LEU A 10 1.21 5.24 -11.33
CA LEU A 10 0.06 5.85 -10.66
C LEU A 10 -0.05 7.32 -11.04
N SER A 11 -1.23 7.89 -10.88
CA SER A 11 -1.42 9.32 -11.07
C SER A 11 -0.59 10.11 -10.05
N LYS A 12 -0.18 11.33 -10.42
CA LYS A 12 0.60 12.20 -9.55
C LYS A 12 -0.12 12.50 -8.22
N GLU A 13 -1.44 12.64 -8.27
CA GLU A 13 -2.28 12.85 -7.09
C GLU A 13 -2.15 11.71 -6.08
N ILE A 14 -2.26 10.46 -6.53
CA ILE A 14 -2.12 9.27 -5.66
C ILE A 14 -0.71 9.19 -5.08
N VAL A 15 0.32 9.44 -5.90
CA VAL A 15 1.71 9.44 -5.43
C VAL A 15 1.92 10.51 -4.34
N SER A 16 1.41 11.72 -4.57
CA SER A 16 1.51 12.82 -3.59
C SER A 16 0.76 12.51 -2.30
N TRP A 17 -0.39 11.83 -2.39
CA TRP A 17 -1.14 11.40 -1.21
C TRP A 17 -0.35 10.35 -0.41
N LEU A 18 0.22 9.34 -1.06
CA LEU A 18 1.08 8.34 -0.41
C LEU A 18 2.31 8.97 0.25
N ASP A 19 2.94 9.95 -0.42
CA ASP A 19 4.07 10.70 0.14
C ASP A 19 3.72 11.44 1.41
N ASN A 20 2.53 12.05 1.47
CA ASN A 20 2.04 12.73 2.66
C ASN A 20 1.83 11.77 3.84
N LEU A 21 1.46 10.51 3.59
CA LEU A 21 1.33 9.52 4.66
C LEU A 21 2.69 9.10 5.21
N VAL A 22 3.68 8.95 4.33
CA VAL A 22 5.06 8.62 4.72
C VAL A 22 5.71 9.78 5.45
N SER A 23 5.56 11.02 4.97
CA SER A 23 6.17 12.20 5.59
C SER A 23 5.61 12.50 6.99
N LYS A 24 4.35 12.13 7.24
CA LYS A 24 3.72 12.19 8.56
C LYS A 24 4.10 11.04 9.50
N GLY A 25 4.90 10.07 9.03
CA GLY A 25 5.32 8.92 9.81
C GLY A 25 4.24 7.85 10.03
N ILE A 26 3.13 7.90 9.30
CA ILE A 26 2.04 6.93 9.42
C ILE A 26 2.48 5.56 8.87
N TYR A 27 3.24 5.57 7.77
CA TYR A 27 3.88 4.39 7.20
C TYR A 27 5.37 4.67 6.94
N LYS A 28 6.22 3.65 7.01
CA LYS A 28 7.67 3.77 6.75
C LYS A 28 7.99 3.92 5.27
N SER A 29 7.11 3.46 4.39
CA SER A 29 7.28 3.55 2.93
C SER A 29 5.96 3.51 2.17
N ARG A 30 5.97 3.98 0.91
CA ARG A 30 4.81 3.86 0.00
C ARG A 30 4.37 2.41 -0.17
N SER A 31 5.33 1.48 -0.31
CA SER A 31 5.04 0.05 -0.49
C SER A 31 4.41 -0.58 0.75
N GLU A 32 4.74 -0.10 1.95
CA GLU A 32 4.07 -0.53 3.18
C GLU A 32 2.62 -0.06 3.21
N ALA A 33 2.37 1.22 2.94
CA ALA A 33 1.00 1.77 2.85
C ALA A 33 0.13 0.97 1.86
N ILE A 34 0.63 0.76 0.64
CA ILE A 34 -0.08 -0.01 -0.40
C ILE A 34 -0.36 -1.44 0.08
N ARG A 35 0.58 -2.11 0.75
CA ARG A 35 0.37 -3.46 1.27
C ARG A 35 -0.72 -3.48 2.34
N GLU A 36 -0.71 -2.56 3.30
CA GLU A 36 -1.77 -2.51 4.32
C GLU A 36 -3.14 -2.26 3.68
N PHE A 37 -3.27 -1.26 2.81
CA PHE A 37 -4.53 -1.00 2.11
C PHE A 37 -5.01 -2.20 1.28
N SER A 38 -4.08 -2.91 0.64
CA SER A 38 -4.43 -4.11 -0.13
C SER A 38 -4.90 -5.24 0.78
N ARG A 39 -4.29 -5.42 1.96
CA ARG A 39 -4.74 -6.41 2.94
C ARG A 39 -6.11 -6.06 3.50
N ASP A 40 -6.33 -4.81 3.88
CA ASP A 40 -7.60 -4.35 4.41
C ASP A 40 -8.72 -4.52 3.38
N TYR A 41 -8.46 -4.14 2.13
CA TYR A 41 -9.39 -4.35 1.02
C TYR A 41 -9.77 -5.84 0.83
N ILE A 42 -8.80 -6.75 0.89
CA ILE A 42 -9.06 -8.19 0.75
C ILE A 42 -9.87 -8.72 1.94
N LYS A 43 -9.54 -8.30 3.17
CA LYS A 43 -10.28 -8.68 4.38
C LYS A 43 -11.74 -8.24 4.32
N GLU A 44 -12.00 -6.99 3.91
CA GLU A 44 -13.36 -6.44 3.78
C GLU A 44 -14.19 -7.20 2.74
N ARG A 45 -13.55 -7.76 1.71
CA ARG A 45 -14.20 -8.56 0.66
C ARG A 45 -14.38 -10.04 1.03
N GLY A 46 -14.06 -10.44 2.26
CA GLY A 46 -14.17 -11.83 2.72
C GLY A 46 -13.07 -12.75 2.19
N GLY A 47 -11.94 -12.20 1.73
CA GLY A 47 -10.78 -13.00 1.36
C GLY A 47 -10.02 -13.48 2.60
N ASN A 48 -9.76 -14.79 2.69
CA ASN A 48 -8.85 -15.34 3.69
C ASN A 48 -7.40 -15.05 3.27
N LEU A 49 -6.70 -14.27 4.10
CA LEU A 49 -5.25 -14.08 4.04
C LEU A 49 -4.62 -15.01 5.10
N GLU A 50 -4.72 -16.32 4.87
CA GLU A 50 -3.97 -17.34 5.62
C GLU A 50 -2.66 -17.68 4.90
#